data_AF-Q6S450-F1
#
_entry.id   AF-Q6S450-F1
#
_cell.length_a   1.000
_cell.length_b   1.000
_cell.length_c   1.000
_cell.angle_alpha   90.00
_cell.angle_beta   90.00
_cell.angle_gamma   90.00
#
_symmetry.space_group_name_H-M   'P 1'
#
loop_
_entity.id
_entity.type
_entity.pdbx_description
1 polymer ?
#
loop_
_entity_poly.entity_id
_entity_poly.type
_entity_poly.pdbx_seq_one_letter_code
_entity_poly.pdbx_strand_id
1 'polypeptide(L)' 'MIVMVWTPRGEARRIISMRKANDREQARYAHRLG' A
#
# COMPACT_ATOMS: atom_id res chain seq x y z
N MET A 1 4.93 6.15 -4.74
CA MET A 1 4.17 4.93 -4.36
C MET A 1 3.33 5.18 -3.10
N ILE A 2 2.11 4.64 -3.03
CA ILE A 2 1.27 4.61 -1.83
C ILE A 2 1.24 3.18 -1.30
N VAL A 3 1.39 3.02 0.02
CA VAL A 3 1.22 1.73 0.71
C VAL A 3 -0.11 1.78 1.44
N MET A 4 -0.95 0.76 1.19
CA MET A 4 -2.26 0.61 1.83
C MET A 4 -2.35 -0.74 2.51
N VAL A 5 -2.78 -0.74 3.77
CA VAL A 5 -3.12 -1.94 4.53
C VAL A 5 -4.62 -1.92 4.75
N TRP A 6 -5.29 -3.02 4.42
CA TRP A 6 -6.74 -3.15 4.54
C TRP A 6 -7.12 -4.57 4.94
N THR A 7 -8.34 -4.72 5.45
CA THR A 7 -8.96 -6.02 5.74
C THR A 7 -10.34 -6.11 5.10
N PRO A 8 -10.79 -7.30 4.64
CA PRO A 8 -12.16 -7.48 4.17
C PRO A 8 -13.19 -7.18 5.27
N ARG A 9 -14.34 -6.62 4.89
CA ARG A 9 -15.51 -6.44 5.76
C ARG A 9 -16.78 -6.71 4.93
N GLY A 10 -17.11 -7.98 4.77
CA GLY A 10 -18.14 -8.41 3.82
C GLY A 10 -17.74 -8.01 2.40
N GLU A 11 -18.61 -7.29 1.71
CA GLU A 11 -18.35 -6.78 0.36
C GLU A 11 -17.48 -5.51 0.33
N ALA A 12 -17.24 -4.89 1.49
CA ALA A 12 -16.41 -3.71 1.62
C ALA A 12 -14.98 -4.06 2.05
N ARG A 13 -14.07 -3.10 1.90
CA ARG A 13 -12.71 -3.15 2.47
C ARG A 13 -12.57 -2.07 3.51
N ARG A 14 -12.12 -2.43 4.72
CA ARG A 14 -11.75 -1.46 5.75
C ARG A 14 -10.28 -1.12 5.59
N ILE A 15 -9.99 0.13 5.21
CA ILE A 15 -8.63 0.66 5.16
C ILE A 15 -8.16 0.90 6.60
N ILE A 16 -7.06 0.27 6.98
CA ILE A 16 -6.45 0.37 8.32
C ILE A 16 -5.30 1.37 8.30
N SER A 17 -4.59 1.46 7.17
CA SER A 17 -3.52 2.44 6.97
C SER A 17 -3.43 2.81 5.50
N MET A 18 -3.21 4.09 5.24
CA MET A 18 -2.82 4.59 3.93
C MET A 18 -1.72 5.62 4.15
N ARG A 19 -0.60 5.46 3.45
CA ARG A 19 0.52 6.40 3.56
C ARG A 19 1.36 6.42 2.30
N LYS A 20 2.10 7.51 2.13
CA LYS A 20 3.20 7.57 1.17
C LYS A 20 4.27 6.54 1.58
N ALA A 21 4.82 5.84 0.59
CA ALA A 21 5.99 5.00 0.78
C ALA A 21 7.23 5.87 1.02
N ASN A 22 8.09 5.47 1.95
CA ASN A 22 9.37 6.16 2.12
C ASN A 22 10.36 5.79 0.99
N ASP A 23 11.48 6.49 0.89
CA ASP A 23 12.41 6.33 -0.23
C ASP A 23 12.99 4.92 -0.34
N ARG A 24 13.26 4.26 0.80
CA ARG A 24 13.74 2.87 0.83
C ARG A 24 12.71 1.90 0.27
N GLU A 25 11.44 2.06 0.62
CA GLU A 25 10.34 1.26 0.09
C GLU A 25 10.13 1.53 -1.39
N GLN A 26 10.14 2.81 -1.80
CA GLN A 26 10.02 3.20 -3.20
C GLN A 26 11.10 2.54 -4.04
N ALA A 27 12.38 2.61 -3.64
CA ALA A 27 13.48 1.94 -4.34
C ALA A 27 13.30 0.42 -4.41
N ARG A 28 12.86 -0.21 -3.31
CA ARG A 28 12.66 -1.67 -3.24
C ARG A 28 11.54 -2.16 -4.16
N TYR A 29 10.50 -1.37 -4.39
CA TYR A 29 9.33 -1.79 -5.15
C TYR A 29 9.21 -1.12 -6.52
N ALA A 30 10.10 -0.18 -6.86
CA ALA A 30 10.10 0.52 -8.14
C ALA A 30 10.08 -0.42 -9.35
N HIS A 31 10.81 -1.54 -9.30
CA HIS A 31 10.85 -2.52 -10.39
C HIS A 31 9.63 -3.45 -10.45
N ARG A 32 8.78 -3.49 -9.40
CA ARG A 32 7.59 -4.35 -9.35
C ARG A 32 6.32 -3.63 -9.79
N LEU A 33 6.36 -2.30 -9.78
CA LEU A 33 5.26 -1.43 -10.15
C LEU A 33 5.68 -0.69 -11.42
N GLY A 34 5.71 -1.42 -12.53
CA GLY A 34 6.01 -0.90 -13.86
C GLY A 34 4.87 -0.06 -14.42
#